data_AF-A0A9D3LMQ0-F1
#
_entry.id   AF-A0A9D3LMQ0-F1
#
_cell.length_a   1.000
_cell.length_b   1.000
_cell.length_c   1.000
_cell.angle_alpha   90.00
_cell.angle_beta   90.00
_cell.angle_gamma   90.00
#
_symmetry.space_group_name_H-M   'P 1'
#
loop_
_entity.id
_entity.type
_entity.pdbx_description
1 polymer ?
#
loop_
_entity_poly.entity_id
_entity_poly.type
_entity_poly.pdbx_seq_one_letter_code
_entity_poly.pdbx_strand_id
1 'polypeptide(L)'
;HLFFVKLSPGKDRPGGHTRLPVRDWSEEDVQAWLREEGLEALAGTFRNNDIDGAELLALTKESLAAELKIDSVGLRNKLIRKIEELKATLVCTDGPDEYLCPITREVMKDPVIAADGYSYEREAIQCWIDSKNRSSPMTNLPLQTTMLTPNRTLKMAIDRWRSSRS
;
A
#
# COMPACT_ATOMS: atom_id res chain seq x y z
N HIS A 1 -17.80 -15.29 20.17
CA HIS A 1 -16.69 -16.00 19.51
C HIS A 1 -16.43 -15.26 18.20
N LEU A 2 -15.51 -14.28 18.23
CA LEU A 2 -15.20 -13.43 17.08
C LEU A 2 -14.37 -14.23 16.07
N PHE A 3 -14.96 -14.52 14.91
CA PHE A 3 -14.21 -15.06 13.78
C PHE A 3 -13.43 -13.93 13.12
N PHE A 4 -12.13 -13.90 13.37
CA PHE A 4 -11.15 -13.22 12.53
C PHE A 4 -11.34 -13.71 11.09
N VAL A 5 -11.81 -12.83 10.21
CA VAL A 5 -11.80 -13.09 8.77
C VAL A 5 -10.33 -13.23 8.36
N LYS A 6 -9.91 -14.46 8.05
CA LYS A 6 -8.66 -14.73 7.34
C LYS A 6 -8.76 -14.03 5.99
N LEU A 7 -8.18 -12.84 5.88
CA LEU A 7 -7.83 -12.22 4.62
C LEU A 7 -6.90 -13.18 3.87
N SER A 8 -7.27 -13.53 2.64
CA SER A 8 -6.46 -14.30 1.71
C SER A 8 -5.06 -13.67 1.58
N PRO A 9 -4.00 -14.47 1.42
CA PRO A 9 -2.63 -13.97 1.38
C PRO A 9 -2.44 -13.18 0.09
N GLY A 10 -2.55 -11.85 0.19
CA GLY A 10 -2.15 -10.94 -0.86
C GLY A 10 -0.65 -11.09 -1.07
N LYS A 11 -0.32 -11.77 -2.18
CA LYS A 11 0.91 -11.67 -2.98
C LYS A 11 2.16 -11.31 -2.17
N ASP A 12 2.97 -12.33 -1.89
CA ASP A 12 4.27 -12.23 -1.22
C ASP A 12 5.03 -10.97 -1.66
N ARG A 13 5.08 -9.99 -0.74
CA ARG A 13 5.97 -8.84 -0.87
C ARG A 13 7.41 -9.37 -0.80
N PRO A 14 8.36 -8.78 -1.55
CA PRO A 14 9.75 -9.17 -1.41
C PRO A 14 10.22 -8.82 0.01
N GLY A 15 10.64 -9.82 0.78
CA GLY A 15 11.12 -9.67 2.17
C GLY A 15 10.14 -10.25 3.19
N GLY A 16 10.54 -11.36 3.82
CA GLY A 16 9.71 -12.12 4.77
C GLY A 16 9.63 -11.50 6.17
N HIS A 17 9.51 -10.18 6.27
CA HIS A 17 9.57 -9.44 7.53
C HIS A 17 8.34 -8.56 7.70
N THR A 18 7.84 -8.51 8.95
CA THR A 18 6.64 -7.85 9.48
C THR A 18 5.49 -7.60 8.48
N ARG A 19 4.27 -8.07 8.81
CA ARG A 19 3.04 -7.71 8.04
C ARG A 19 2.74 -6.19 8.03
N LEU A 20 3.61 -5.39 8.64
CA LEU A 20 3.48 -3.96 8.81
C LEU A 20 3.87 -3.24 7.51
N PRO A 21 3.21 -2.12 7.19
CA PRO A 21 3.65 -1.25 6.10
C PRO A 21 5.02 -0.65 6.41
N VAL A 22 5.81 -0.34 5.37
CA VAL A 22 7.19 0.18 5.51
C VAL A 22 7.25 1.43 6.39
N ARG A 23 6.24 2.30 6.32
CA ARG A 23 6.17 3.52 7.15
C ARG A 23 6.15 3.23 8.66
N ASP A 24 5.72 2.04 9.06
CA ASP A 24 5.58 1.64 10.46
C ASP A 24 6.74 0.71 10.91
N TRP A 25 7.78 0.57 10.08
CA TRP A 25 8.99 -0.20 10.44
C TRP A 25 9.80 0.53 11.51
N SER A 26 10.26 -0.23 12.51
CA SER A 26 11.26 0.27 13.46
C SER A 26 12.64 0.34 12.82
N GLU A 27 13.60 0.97 13.51
CA GLU A 27 15.00 0.93 13.11
C GLU A 27 15.49 -0.52 12.91
N GLU A 28 15.12 -1.44 13.81
CA GLU A 28 15.48 -2.86 13.71
C GLU A 28 14.91 -3.54 12.47
N ASP A 29 13.67 -3.20 12.08
CA ASP A 29 13.08 -3.69 10.83
C ASP A 29 13.87 -3.19 9.61
N VAL A 30 14.27 -1.91 9.62
CA VAL A 30 15.13 -1.33 8.56
C VAL A 30 16.50 -2.02 8.53
N GLN A 31 17.10 -2.33 9.68
CA GLN A 31 18.36 -3.08 9.78
C GLN A 31 18.22 -4.50 9.19
N ALA A 32 17.11 -5.18 9.49
CA ALA A 32 16.82 -6.50 8.97
C ALA A 32 16.69 -6.47 7.45
N TRP A 33 15.91 -5.52 6.91
CA TRP A 33 15.76 -5.31 5.47
C TRP A 33 17.09 -5.03 4.76
N LEU A 34 17.96 -4.18 5.33
CA LEU A 34 19.29 -3.92 4.77
C LEU A 34 20.14 -5.19 4.68
N ARG A 35 20.09 -6.06 5.71
CA ARG A 35 20.76 -7.36 5.69
C ARG A 35 20.17 -8.28 4.61
N GLU A 36 18.84 -8.31 4.54
CA GLU A 36 17.97 -8.85 3.48
C GLU A 36 18.56 -8.67 2.08
N GLU A 37 18.78 -7.40 1.78
CA GLU A 37 19.13 -6.92 0.47
C GLU A 37 20.65 -6.94 0.19
N GLY A 38 21.44 -7.51 1.10
CA GLY A 38 22.89 -7.52 1.02
C GLY A 38 23.48 -6.11 1.06
N LEU A 39 22.89 -5.26 1.89
CA LEU A 39 23.28 -3.88 2.21
C LEU A 39 23.68 -3.75 3.70
N GLU A 40 24.03 -4.86 4.37
CA GLU A 40 24.41 -4.89 5.79
C GLU A 40 25.52 -3.88 6.15
N ALA A 41 26.42 -3.56 5.22
CA ALA A 41 27.45 -2.55 5.44
C ALA A 41 26.89 -1.16 5.81
N LEU A 42 25.63 -0.88 5.43
CA LEU A 42 24.93 0.38 5.72
C LEU A 42 24.15 0.35 7.04
N ALA A 43 23.95 -0.84 7.62
CA ALA A 43 23.15 -1.06 8.82
C ALA A 43 23.61 -0.14 9.97
N GLY A 44 24.91 -0.14 10.27
CA GLY A 44 25.49 0.73 11.31
C GLY A 44 25.27 2.23 11.04
N THR A 45 25.36 2.67 9.79
CA THR A 45 25.10 4.07 9.42
C THR A 45 23.63 4.43 9.63
N PHE A 46 22.70 3.58 9.20
CA PHE A 46 21.26 3.81 9.35
C PHE A 46 20.85 3.86 10.82
N ARG A 47 21.39 2.97 11.65
CA ARG A 47 21.12 2.97 13.09
C ARG A 47 21.67 4.21 13.79
N ASN A 48 22.89 4.64 13.43
CA ASN A 48 23.50 5.81 14.06
C ASN A 48 22.84 7.14 13.67
N ASN A 49 21.93 7.12 12.68
CA ASN A 49 21.15 8.28 12.25
C ASN A 49 19.65 8.05 12.51
N ASP A 50 19.30 7.09 13.38
CA ASP A 50 17.92 6.80 13.80
C ASP A 50 16.95 6.63 12.60
N ILE A 51 17.41 5.98 11.52
CA ILE A 51 16.62 5.82 10.29
C ILE A 51 15.62 4.68 10.46
N ASP A 52 14.38 5.06 10.78
CA ASP A 52 13.21 4.19 10.79
C ASP A 52 12.55 4.07 9.41
N GLY A 53 11.42 3.38 9.33
CA GLY A 53 10.66 3.19 8.10
C GLY A 53 10.12 4.46 7.45
N ALA A 54 9.76 5.46 8.25
CA ALA A 54 9.27 6.75 7.75
C ALA A 54 10.43 7.57 7.16
N GLU A 55 11.56 7.64 7.87
CA GLU A 55 12.77 8.30 7.40
C GLU A 55 13.34 7.62 6.16
N LEU A 56 13.37 6.27 6.13
CA LEU A 56 13.81 5.48 4.96
C LEU A 56 13.04 5.87 3.68
N LEU A 57 11.74 6.13 3.81
CA LEU A 57 10.89 6.56 2.69
C LEU A 57 11.07 8.05 2.37
N ALA A 58 11.41 8.88 3.34
CA ALA A 58 11.71 10.29 3.12
C ALA A 58 13.09 10.51 2.47
N LEU A 59 14.00 9.53 2.53
CA LEU A 59 15.33 9.64 1.93
C LEU A 59 15.26 9.99 0.43
N THR A 60 16.04 11.00 0.09
CA THR A 60 16.23 11.53 -1.26
C THR A 60 17.62 11.17 -1.79
N LYS A 61 17.80 11.26 -3.10
CA LYS A 61 19.11 10.98 -3.73
C LYS A 61 20.21 11.90 -3.19
N GLU A 62 19.82 13.11 -2.77
CA GLU A 62 20.67 14.16 -2.24
C GLU A 62 21.08 13.90 -0.78
N SER A 63 20.14 13.52 0.10
CA SER A 63 20.42 13.19 1.52
C SER A 63 21.28 11.92 1.65
N LEU A 64 21.04 10.91 0.80
CA LEU A 64 21.88 9.70 0.73
C LEU A 64 23.34 9.98 0.33
N ALA A 65 23.60 11.09 -0.37
CA ALA A 65 24.94 11.47 -0.79
C ALA A 65 25.65 12.39 0.21
N ALA A 66 24.92 13.36 0.77
CA ALA A 66 25.49 14.40 1.62
C ALA A 66 25.56 14.02 3.11
N GLU A 67 24.61 13.23 3.62
CA GLU A 67 24.42 13.07 5.07
C GLU A 67 24.91 11.71 5.58
N LEU A 68 24.65 10.62 4.83
CA LEU A 68 25.01 9.26 5.25
C LEU A 68 26.43 8.80 4.87
N LYS A 69 27.22 9.64 4.18
CA LYS A 69 28.63 9.37 3.81
C LYS A 69 28.88 8.00 3.14
N ILE A 70 27.97 7.58 2.27
CA ILE A 70 28.11 6.30 1.54
C ILE A 70 29.11 6.48 0.38
N ASP A 71 30.40 6.27 0.63
CA ASP A 71 31.48 6.55 -0.35
C ASP A 71 31.42 5.63 -1.58
N SER A 72 30.86 4.43 -1.45
CA SER A 72 30.69 3.51 -2.57
C SER A 72 29.49 3.91 -3.42
N VAL A 73 29.77 4.42 -4.62
CA VAL A 73 28.77 4.73 -5.66
C VAL A 73 27.89 3.51 -5.96
N GLY A 74 28.46 2.30 -5.96
CA GLY A 74 27.71 1.06 -6.20
C GLY A 74 26.68 0.74 -5.11
N LEU A 75 27.06 0.88 -3.83
CA LEU A 75 26.14 0.67 -2.71
C LEU A 75 25.05 1.74 -2.66
N ARG A 76 25.41 3.01 -2.90
CA ARG A 76 24.45 4.11 -2.98
C ARG A 76 23.39 3.86 -4.06
N ASN A 77 23.81 3.48 -5.27
CA ASN A 77 22.89 3.20 -6.36
C ASN A 77 22.00 1.97 -6.08
N LYS A 78 22.56 0.93 -5.46
CA LYS A 78 21.81 -0.26 -5.06
C LYS A 78 20.74 0.07 -4.01
N LEU A 79 21.10 0.85 -2.99
CA LEU A 79 20.18 1.34 -1.97
C LEU A 79 19.06 2.19 -2.57
N ILE A 80 19.39 3.15 -3.45
CA ILE A 80 18.38 3.98 -4.13
C ILE A 80 17.38 3.11 -4.87
N ARG A 81 17.85 2.14 -5.67
CA ARG A 81 16.96 1.23 -6.40
C ARG A 81 16.04 0.46 -5.47
N LYS A 82 16.54 0.04 -4.32
CA LYS A 82 15.77 -0.72 -3.32
C LYS A 82 14.74 0.13 -2.58
N ILE A 83 15.08 1.38 -2.26
CA ILE A 83 14.12 2.36 -1.72
C ILE A 83 13.03 2.66 -2.75
N GLU A 84 13.36 2.80 -4.03
CA GLU A 84 12.36 2.99 -5.09
C GLU A 84 11.46 1.75 -5.25
N GLU A 85 11.98 0.53 -5.09
CA GLU A 85 11.17 -0.69 -5.06
C GLU A 85 10.19 -0.70 -3.87
N LEU A 86 10.63 -0.26 -2.68
CA LEU A 86 9.75 -0.09 -1.51
C LEU A 86 8.69 1.00 -1.75
N LYS A 87 9.09 2.16 -2.27
CA LYS A 87 8.18 3.27 -2.60
C LYS A 87 7.16 2.88 -3.65
N ALA A 88 7.57 2.18 -4.71
CA ALA A 88 6.69 1.63 -5.74
C ALA A 88 5.61 0.72 -5.14
N THR A 89 5.93 0.00 -4.06
CA THR A 89 4.99 -0.85 -3.32
C THR A 89 4.00 -0.02 -2.49
N LEU A 90 4.33 1.23 -2.15
CA LEU A 90 3.45 2.18 -1.43
C LEU A 90 2.53 3.00 -2.35
N VAL A 91 2.75 2.98 -3.67
CA VAL A 91 1.97 3.79 -4.65
C VAL A 91 0.50 3.33 -4.79
N CYS A 92 -0.02 2.50 -3.87
CA CYS A 92 -1.44 2.13 -3.84
C CYS A 92 -2.27 2.81 -2.74
N THR A 93 -1.66 3.57 -1.81
CA THR A 93 -2.38 4.11 -0.62
C THR A 93 -2.43 5.64 -0.52
N ASP A 94 -2.00 6.39 -1.53
CA ASP A 94 -1.81 7.84 -1.39
C ASP A 94 -2.95 8.69 -1.99
N GLY A 95 -4.08 8.06 -2.29
CA GLY A 95 -5.30 8.75 -2.71
C GLY A 95 -6.20 9.07 -1.52
N PRO A 96 -7.04 10.11 -1.63
CA PRO A 96 -8.11 10.34 -0.65
C PRO A 96 -8.85 9.05 -0.31
N ASP A 97 -9.13 8.83 0.97
CA ASP A 97 -9.81 7.61 1.45
C ASP A 97 -11.14 7.34 0.72
N GLU A 98 -11.80 8.41 0.26
CA GLU A 98 -13.01 8.35 -0.57
C GLU A 98 -12.83 7.64 -1.93
N TYR A 99 -11.59 7.46 -2.38
CA TYR A 99 -11.26 6.76 -3.63
C TYR A 99 -10.92 5.28 -3.41
N LEU A 100 -10.74 4.86 -2.16
CA LEU A 100 -10.39 3.48 -1.83
C LEU A 100 -11.63 2.60 -1.82
N CYS A 101 -11.53 1.42 -2.42
CA CYS A 101 -12.55 0.41 -2.30
C CYS A 101 -12.56 -0.15 -0.87
N PRO A 102 -13.72 -0.23 -0.19
CA PRO A 102 -13.78 -0.80 1.16
C PRO A 102 -13.36 -2.28 1.26
N ILE A 103 -13.49 -3.04 0.16
CA ILE A 103 -13.15 -4.47 0.10
C ILE A 103 -11.65 -4.64 -0.17
N THR A 104 -11.12 -4.04 -1.24
CA THR A 104 -9.73 -4.26 -1.67
C THR A 104 -8.73 -3.36 -0.96
N ARG A 105 -9.18 -2.25 -0.38
CA ARG A 105 -8.35 -1.16 0.17
C ARG A 105 -7.41 -0.53 -0.85
N GLU A 106 -7.74 -0.62 -2.14
CA GLU A 106 -7.01 0.00 -3.25
C GLU A 106 -7.86 1.08 -3.91
N VAL A 107 -7.21 2.04 -4.59
CA VAL A 107 -7.91 3.08 -5.36
C VAL A 107 -8.74 2.44 -6.47
N MET A 108 -10.06 2.69 -6.48
CA MET A 108 -10.99 2.13 -7.44
C MET A 108 -10.62 2.49 -8.89
N LYS A 109 -10.73 1.52 -9.79
CA LYS A 109 -10.57 1.68 -11.24
C LYS A 109 -11.95 1.74 -11.90
N ASP A 110 -12.90 0.92 -11.46
CA ASP A 110 -14.27 0.95 -11.94
C ASP A 110 -15.30 1.02 -10.80
N PRO A 111 -15.44 2.21 -10.15
CA PRO A 111 -16.31 2.35 -9.00
C PRO A 111 -17.79 2.12 -9.35
N VAL A 112 -18.46 1.29 -8.56
CA VAL A 112 -19.91 1.00 -8.64
C VAL A 112 -20.57 1.19 -7.28
N ILE A 113 -21.80 1.68 -7.29
CA ILE A 113 -22.65 1.86 -6.11
C ILE A 113 -23.51 0.61 -5.92
N ALA A 114 -23.48 0.03 -4.72
CA ALA A 114 -24.39 -1.04 -4.31
C ALA A 114 -25.63 -0.49 -3.60
N ALA A 115 -26.61 -1.36 -3.30
CA ALA A 115 -27.88 -0.96 -2.68
C ALA A 115 -27.76 -0.34 -1.28
N ASP A 116 -26.61 -0.48 -0.64
CA ASP A 116 -26.26 0.13 0.66
C ASP A 116 -25.77 1.59 0.52
N GLY A 117 -25.63 2.11 -0.70
CA GLY A 117 -25.19 3.47 -0.99
C GLY A 117 -23.67 3.66 -1.01
N TYR A 118 -22.88 2.61 -0.74
CA TYR A 118 -21.42 2.67 -0.78
C TYR A 118 -20.87 2.37 -2.18
N SER A 119 -19.70 2.92 -2.47
CA SER A 119 -18.97 2.64 -3.70
C SER A 119 -17.90 1.57 -3.49
N TYR A 120 -17.79 0.65 -4.44
CA TYR A 120 -16.84 -0.46 -4.44
C TYR A 120 -16.18 -0.60 -5.81
N GLU A 121 -15.03 -1.27 -5.86
CA GLU A 121 -14.49 -1.78 -7.12
C GLU A 121 -15.45 -2.85 -7.68
N ARG A 122 -15.74 -2.79 -8.99
CA ARG A 122 -16.74 -3.65 -9.63
C ARG A 122 -16.44 -5.12 -9.40
N GLU A 123 -15.23 -5.56 -9.72
CA GLU A 123 -14.85 -6.96 -9.61
C GLU A 123 -14.92 -7.45 -8.16
N ALA A 124 -14.55 -6.60 -7.21
CA ALA A 124 -14.53 -6.95 -5.79
C ALA A 124 -15.94 -7.17 -5.23
N ILE A 125 -16.87 -6.25 -5.50
CA ILE A 125 -18.26 -6.39 -5.01
C ILE A 125 -19.01 -7.50 -5.76
N GLN A 126 -18.70 -7.73 -7.05
CA GLN A 126 -19.29 -8.84 -7.80
C GLN A 126 -18.86 -10.19 -7.22
N CYS A 127 -17.55 -10.38 -6.98
CA CYS A 127 -17.02 -11.58 -6.32
C CYS A 127 -17.64 -11.80 -4.93
N TRP A 128 -17.87 -10.72 -4.16
CA TRP A 128 -18.52 -10.79 -2.86
C TRP A 128 -19.96 -11.31 -2.94
N ILE A 129 -20.76 -10.76 -3.87
CA ILE A 129 -22.14 -11.17 -4.11
C ILE A 129 -22.21 -12.62 -4.60
N ASP A 130 -21.33 -12.98 -5.55
CA ASP A 130 -21.29 -14.30 -6.18
C ASP A 130 -20.87 -15.40 -5.20
N SER A 131 -20.06 -15.06 -4.19
CA SER A 131 -19.67 -15.94 -3.08
C SER A 131 -20.80 -16.26 -2.10
N LYS A 132 -22.06 -16.05 -2.50
CA LYS A 132 -23.31 -16.17 -1.72
C LYS A 132 -23.43 -15.22 -0.53
N ASN A 133 -22.62 -14.16 -0.48
CA ASN A 133 -22.72 -13.15 0.57
C ASN A 133 -23.53 -11.96 0.07
N ARG A 134 -24.87 -12.06 0.11
CA ARG A 134 -25.79 -10.97 -0.26
C ARG A 134 -25.91 -9.90 0.82
N SER A 135 -24.85 -9.67 1.58
CA SER A 135 -24.78 -8.63 2.61
C SER A 135 -23.88 -7.49 2.15
N SER A 136 -24.06 -6.31 2.74
CA SER A 136 -23.21 -5.15 2.56
C SER A 136 -21.85 -5.43 3.22
N PRO A 137 -20.72 -5.28 2.50
CA PRO A 137 -19.38 -5.37 3.11
C PRO A 137 -19.15 -4.34 4.22
N MET A 138 -19.87 -3.22 4.20
CA MET A 138 -19.72 -2.11 5.16
C MET A 138 -20.58 -2.30 6.42
N THR A 139 -21.83 -2.70 6.24
CA THR A 139 -22.81 -2.73 7.34
C THR A 139 -23.13 -4.14 7.82
N ASN A 140 -22.71 -5.17 7.08
CA ASN A 140 -23.11 -6.57 7.26
C ASN A 140 -24.63 -6.82 7.19
N LEU A 141 -25.40 -5.83 6.72
CA LEU A 141 -26.85 -5.98 6.52
C LEU A 141 -27.15 -6.54 5.12
N PRO A 142 -28.25 -7.28 4.92
CA PRO A 142 -28.65 -7.76 3.60
C PRO A 142 -28.79 -6.62 2.58
N LEU A 143 -28.21 -6.78 1.40
CA LEU A 143 -28.41 -5.87 0.29
C LEU A 143 -29.84 -6.04 -0.25
N GLN A 144 -30.57 -4.92 -0.38
CA GLN A 144 -31.93 -4.94 -0.94
C GLN A 144 -31.96 -5.45 -2.38
N THR A 145 -30.89 -5.21 -3.13
CA THR A 145 -30.69 -5.70 -4.49
C THR A 145 -29.21 -5.95 -4.76
N THR A 146 -28.92 -6.87 -5.67
CA THR A 146 -27.56 -7.14 -6.17
C THR A 146 -27.22 -6.30 -7.41
N MET A 147 -28.11 -5.38 -7.81
CA MET A 147 -27.85 -4.47 -8.92
C MET A 147 -26.76 -3.46 -8.54
N LEU A 148 -25.76 -3.34 -9.40
CA LEU A 148 -24.63 -2.41 -9.23
C LEU A 148 -24.77 -1.27 -10.23
N THR A 149 -24.74 -0.03 -9.73
CA THR A 149 -24.86 1.18 -10.57
C THR A 149 -23.49 1.82 -10.76
N PRO A 150 -23.00 2.03 -12.00
CA PRO A 150 -21.72 2.69 -12.22
C PRO A 150 -21.65 4.10 -11.59
N ASN A 151 -20.62 4.37 -10.77
CA ASN A 151 -20.38 5.68 -10.17
C ASN A 151 -19.48 6.53 -11.09
N ARG A 152 -20.07 7.09 -12.15
CA ARG A 152 -19.32 7.89 -13.14
C ARG A 152 -18.66 9.11 -12.53
N THR A 153 -19.31 9.77 -11.58
CA THR A 153 -18.78 10.97 -10.91
C THR A 153 -17.51 10.63 -10.13
N LEU A 154 -17.53 9.56 -9.34
CA LEU A 154 -16.36 9.11 -8.59
C LEU A 154 -15.23 8.66 -9.53
N LYS A 155 -15.57 7.95 -10.61
CA LYS A 155 -14.59 7.56 -11.63
C LYS A 155 -13.86 8.78 -12.20
N MET A 156 -14.60 9.83 -12.59
CA MET A 156 -14.01 11.07 -13.11
C MET A 156 -13.15 11.80 -12.07
N ALA A 157 -13.55 11.79 -10.80
CA ALA A 157 -12.76 12.40 -9.72
C ALA A 157 -11.43 11.66 -9.51
N ILE A 158 -11.47 10.33 -9.48
CA ILE A 158 -10.28 9.47 -9.37
C ILE A 158 -9.35 9.68 -10.56
N ASP A 159 -9.89 9.70 -11.79
CA ASP A 159 -9.08 9.88 -13.00
C ASP A 159 -8.40 11.26 -13.04
N ARG A 160 -9.10 12.31 -12.59
CA ARG A 160 -8.52 13.65 -12.43
C ARG A 160 -7.40 13.64 -11.39
N TRP A 161 -7.63 13.01 -10.24
CA TRP A 161 -6.62 12.89 -9.19
C TRP A 161 -5.38 12.14 -9.69
N ARG A 162 -5.56 11.01 -10.40
CA ARG A 162 -4.44 10.26 -11.03
C ARG A 162 -3.66 11.13 -12.02
N SER A 163 -4.36 11.91 -12.85
CA SER A 163 -3.74 12.77 -13.87
C SER A 163 -3.00 13.97 -13.28
N SER A 164 -3.38 14.45 -12.09
CA SER A 164 -2.67 15.54 -11.41
C SER A 164 -1.31 15.13 -10.84
N ARG A 165 -1.00 13.82 -10.84
CA ARG A 165 0.20 13.22 -10.25
C ARG A 165 1.18 12.65 -11.30
N SER A 166 0.88 12.81 -12.59
CA SER A 166 1.74 12.42 -13.72
C SER A 166 2.51 13.62 -14.26
#